data_AF-A0A9Q0N7D7-F1
#
_entry.id   AF-A0A9Q0N7D7-F1
#
_cell.length_a   1.000
_cell.length_b   1.000
_cell.length_c   1.000
_cell.angle_alpha   90.00
_cell.angle_beta   90.00
_cell.angle_gamma   90.00
#
_symmetry.space_group_name_H-M   'P 1'
#
loop_
_entity.id
_entity.type
_entity.pdbx_description
1 polymer ?
#
loop_
_entity_poly.entity_id
_entity_poly.type
_entity_poly.pdbx_seq_one_letter_code
_entity_poly.pdbx_strand_id
1 'polypeptide(L)'
;MPMIFMKKLIIANWKMHMSLDDAFEFCTKLTEQQYNNQLIIAPPIPYLAYLSDKFKSLEFCGQNVSQFAGQGSCTGEYSSLLLKLSKINYSIVGHSERRNLFQESSELIRQKAENCLKAQVTPIICIGEDLATRKNNNYKNFLLKQLEESLPEVGSLIVAYEPIWAIGTGIIPRKEELIEIFEVLNYYLKQSQVANNISLVYGGSVNLDNIEKILNLQNIDGVMVGKSSLDYQMLVQMLSYKKMMNILLFVHIVIAILLIIVILMQKTGSDGLSGIGGGNGTMGVVAGRTVVNFLTKTTVVLATLFIINAIILANLSSKRNPGIIKKIEQVDDKQPESSLPIAK
;
A
#
# COMPACT_ATOMS: atom_id res chain seq x y z
N MET A 1 -7.93 2.18 22.58
CA MET A 1 -8.74 1.88 21.38
C MET A 1 -7.91 1.00 20.48
N PRO A 2 -8.34 -0.22 20.12
CA PRO A 2 -7.55 -1.03 19.19
C PRO A 2 -7.48 -0.28 17.87
N MET A 3 -6.29 -0.18 17.28
CA MET A 3 -6.12 0.35 15.92
C MET A 3 -6.95 -0.54 14.98
N ILE A 4 -8.17 -0.12 14.67
CA ILE A 4 -8.95 -0.73 13.59
C ILE A 4 -8.20 -0.35 12.33
N PHE A 5 -7.42 -1.30 11.81
CA PHE A 5 -6.60 -1.07 10.63
C PHE A 5 -7.52 -0.91 9.43
N MET A 6 -7.67 0.34 8.96
CA MET A 6 -8.34 0.64 7.70
C MET A 6 -7.61 -0.09 6.56
N LYS A 7 -8.36 -0.89 5.80
CA LYS A 7 -7.84 -1.55 4.59
C LYS A 7 -7.36 -0.46 3.63
N LYS A 8 -6.15 -0.62 3.08
CA LYS A 8 -5.65 0.30 2.05
C LYS A 8 -6.21 -0.09 0.70
N LEU A 9 -6.42 0.90 -0.16
CA LEU A 9 -6.88 0.71 -1.52
C LEU A 9 -5.69 0.50 -2.47
N ILE A 10 -5.70 -0.56 -3.27
CA ILE A 10 -4.72 -0.81 -4.33
C ILE A 10 -5.47 -0.88 -5.65
N ILE A 11 -5.15 0.04 -6.56
CA ILE A 11 -5.73 0.12 -7.89
C ILE A 11 -4.68 -0.34 -8.89
N ALA A 12 -4.90 -1.47 -9.57
CA ALA A 12 -4.02 -1.99 -10.61
C ALA A 12 -4.47 -1.46 -11.97
N ASN A 13 -3.82 -0.40 -12.47
CA ASN A 13 -4.09 0.11 -13.80
C ASN A 13 -3.19 -0.60 -14.82
N TRP A 14 -3.74 -1.60 -15.50
CA TRP A 14 -2.99 -2.39 -16.49
C TRP A 14 -2.68 -1.62 -17.77
N LYS A 15 -3.32 -0.46 -18.00
CA LYS A 15 -3.20 0.31 -19.24
C LYS A 15 -3.44 -0.59 -20.46
N MET A 16 -2.71 -0.40 -21.54
CA MET A 16 -2.83 -1.17 -22.77
C MET A 16 -1.88 -2.39 -22.77
N HIS A 17 -2.02 -3.27 -21.77
CA HIS A 17 -1.22 -4.51 -21.62
C HIS A 17 -2.10 -5.74 -21.36
N MET A 18 -1.45 -6.92 -21.42
CA MET A 18 -2.01 -8.27 -21.28
C MET A 18 -2.88 -8.74 -22.45
N SER A 19 -2.69 -9.99 -22.85
CA SER A 19 -3.68 -10.70 -23.67
C SER A 19 -4.87 -11.12 -22.81
N LEU A 20 -5.96 -11.57 -23.44
CA LEU A 20 -7.11 -12.12 -22.72
C LEU A 20 -6.70 -13.34 -21.87
N ASP A 21 -5.87 -14.23 -22.42
CA ASP A 21 -5.43 -15.45 -21.74
C ASP A 21 -4.55 -15.11 -20.53
N ASP A 22 -3.59 -14.20 -20.68
CA ASP A 22 -2.75 -13.73 -19.57
C ASP A 22 -3.61 -13.09 -18.47
N ALA A 23 -4.55 -12.22 -18.84
CA ALA A 23 -5.44 -11.57 -17.89
C ALA A 23 -6.34 -12.57 -17.15
N PHE A 24 -6.85 -13.58 -17.85
CA PHE A 24 -7.68 -14.63 -17.26
C PHE A 24 -6.88 -15.49 -16.28
N GLU A 25 -5.67 -15.93 -16.66
CA GLU A 25 -4.79 -16.68 -15.77
C GLU A 25 -4.42 -15.84 -14.53
N PHE A 26 -4.09 -14.56 -14.73
CA PHE A 26 -3.75 -13.63 -13.66
C PHE A 26 -4.91 -13.49 -12.66
N CYS A 27 -6.12 -13.23 -13.14
CA CYS A 27 -7.30 -13.14 -12.29
C CYS A 27 -7.62 -14.46 -11.58
N THR A 28 -7.47 -15.60 -12.26
CA THR A 28 -7.67 -16.93 -11.65
C THR A 28 -6.77 -17.10 -10.43
N LYS A 29 -5.46 -16.87 -10.60
CA LYS A 29 -4.49 -16.95 -9.49
C LYS A 29 -4.81 -15.98 -8.37
N LEU A 30 -5.25 -14.75 -8.68
CA LEU A 30 -5.66 -13.78 -7.66
C LEU A 30 -6.82 -14.27 -6.81
N THR A 31 -7.81 -14.96 -7.39
CA THR A 31 -8.95 -15.48 -6.62
C THR A 31 -8.59 -16.58 -5.63
N GLU A 32 -7.45 -17.24 -5.82
CA GLU A 32 -6.90 -18.26 -4.91
C GLU A 32 -6.15 -17.65 -3.72
N GLN A 33 -5.85 -16.34 -3.76
CA GLN A 33 -5.11 -15.64 -2.72
C GLN A 33 -6.01 -14.99 -1.67
N GLN A 34 -5.50 -14.91 -0.44
CA GLN A 34 -6.12 -14.12 0.63
C GLN A 34 -5.24 -12.94 1.02
N TYR A 35 -5.75 -11.74 0.74
CA TYR A 35 -5.12 -10.47 1.06
C TYR A 35 -6.04 -9.55 1.87
N ASN A 36 -5.43 -8.58 2.56
CA ASN A 36 -6.14 -7.72 3.52
C ASN A 36 -6.55 -6.37 2.93
N ASN A 37 -5.87 -5.93 1.87
CA ASN A 37 -6.13 -4.66 1.19
C ASN A 37 -7.25 -4.81 0.15
N GLN A 38 -7.94 -3.72 -0.15
CA GLN A 38 -8.92 -3.69 -1.24
C GLN A 38 -8.17 -3.62 -2.57
N LEU A 39 -8.60 -4.43 -3.55
CA LEU A 39 -8.03 -4.46 -4.89
C LEU A 39 -9.08 -4.07 -5.92
N ILE A 40 -8.76 -3.07 -6.74
CA ILE A 40 -9.52 -2.71 -7.94
C ILE A 40 -8.62 -2.93 -9.16
N ILE A 41 -9.09 -3.68 -10.14
CA ILE A 41 -8.33 -3.97 -11.37
C ILE A 41 -8.94 -3.19 -12.53
N ALA A 42 -8.12 -2.42 -13.25
CA ALA A 42 -8.53 -1.72 -14.46
C ALA A 42 -7.87 -2.36 -15.69
N PRO A 43 -8.48 -3.41 -16.29
CA PRO A 43 -8.01 -4.03 -17.52
C PRO A 43 -8.37 -3.20 -18.77
N PRO A 44 -7.78 -3.49 -19.95
CA PRO A 44 -8.26 -2.97 -21.23
C PRO A 44 -9.75 -3.27 -21.46
N ILE A 45 -10.46 -2.33 -22.10
CA ILE A 45 -11.92 -2.41 -22.32
C ILE A 45 -12.41 -3.69 -23.04
N PRO A 46 -11.70 -4.28 -24.03
CA PRO A 46 -12.22 -5.44 -24.76
C PRO A 46 -12.46 -6.67 -23.88
N TYR A 47 -11.77 -6.77 -22.74
CA TYR A 47 -11.86 -7.91 -21.83
C TYR A 47 -12.60 -7.59 -20.53
N LEU A 48 -12.85 -6.31 -20.25
CA LEU A 48 -13.37 -5.83 -18.95
C LEU A 48 -14.69 -6.50 -18.56
N ALA A 49 -15.69 -6.49 -19.45
CA ALA A 49 -17.00 -7.10 -19.17
C ALA A 49 -16.90 -8.61 -18.98
N TYR A 50 -16.05 -9.28 -19.76
CA TYR A 50 -15.82 -10.72 -19.64
C TYR A 50 -15.14 -11.09 -18.32
N LEU A 51 -14.07 -10.40 -17.94
CA LEU A 51 -13.35 -10.64 -16.69
C LEU A 51 -14.23 -10.34 -15.47
N SER A 52 -14.97 -9.22 -15.50
CA SER A 52 -15.94 -8.88 -14.46
C SER A 52 -17.09 -9.90 -14.39
N ASP A 53 -17.45 -10.52 -15.50
CA ASP A 53 -18.44 -11.59 -15.46
C ASP A 53 -17.90 -12.85 -14.78
N LYS A 54 -16.69 -13.27 -15.14
CA LYS A 54 -16.07 -14.51 -14.65
C LYS A 54 -15.58 -14.43 -13.20
N PHE A 55 -15.00 -13.31 -12.78
CA PHE A 55 -14.33 -13.20 -11.49
C PHE A 55 -15.11 -12.30 -10.51
N LYS A 56 -16.27 -12.78 -10.03
CA LYS A 56 -17.18 -12.01 -9.15
C LYS A 56 -16.59 -11.60 -7.80
N SER A 57 -15.54 -12.28 -7.34
CA SER A 57 -14.83 -11.98 -6.09
C SER A 57 -13.82 -10.83 -6.24
N LEU A 58 -13.53 -10.38 -7.46
CA LEU A 58 -12.64 -9.28 -7.76
C LEU A 58 -13.45 -8.03 -8.15
N GLU A 59 -12.93 -6.86 -7.79
CA GLU A 59 -13.50 -5.59 -8.23
C GLU A 59 -12.80 -5.10 -9.50
N PHE A 60 -13.59 -4.68 -10.47
CA PHE A 60 -13.11 -4.19 -11.76
C PHE A 60 -13.45 -2.72 -11.97
N CYS A 61 -12.71 -2.08 -12.87
CA CYS A 61 -12.79 -0.66 -13.15
C CYS A 61 -12.58 -0.39 -14.64
N GLY A 62 -13.32 0.56 -15.20
CA GLY A 62 -13.03 1.13 -16.52
C GLY A 62 -11.73 1.97 -16.50
N GLN A 63 -10.95 1.93 -17.56
CA GLN A 63 -9.76 2.80 -17.71
C GLN A 63 -10.12 4.22 -18.20
N ASN A 64 -11.35 4.41 -18.66
CA ASN A 64 -11.93 5.68 -19.09
C ASN A 64 -13.46 5.55 -19.03
N VAL A 65 -14.18 6.64 -19.25
CA VAL A 65 -15.61 6.61 -19.58
C VAL A 65 -15.94 7.76 -20.52
N SER A 66 -17.02 7.63 -21.26
CA SER A 66 -17.50 8.68 -22.13
C SER A 66 -18.04 9.90 -21.38
N GLN A 67 -17.94 11.07 -22.02
CA GLN A 67 -18.68 12.27 -21.62
C GLN A 67 -20.20 12.16 -21.83
N PHE A 68 -20.63 11.16 -22.59
CA PHE A 68 -22.04 10.87 -22.83
C PHE A 68 -22.54 9.85 -21.80
N ALA A 69 -23.59 10.20 -21.05
CA ALA A 69 -24.01 9.46 -19.85
C ALA A 69 -24.68 8.11 -20.12
N GLY A 70 -25.23 7.90 -21.32
CA GLY A 70 -26.14 6.80 -21.62
C GLY A 70 -25.81 6.05 -22.90
N GLN A 71 -26.84 5.51 -23.55
CA GLN A 71 -26.72 4.89 -24.87
C GLN A 71 -26.99 5.95 -25.95
N GLY A 72 -26.28 5.86 -27.08
CA GLY A 72 -26.44 6.82 -28.18
C GLY A 72 -25.40 6.65 -29.28
N SER A 73 -25.44 7.55 -30.27
CA SER A 73 -24.57 7.54 -31.45
C SER A 73 -23.17 8.08 -31.13
N CYS A 74 -22.37 7.28 -30.42
CA CYS A 74 -21.00 7.62 -30.02
C CYS A 74 -20.05 6.45 -30.33
N THR A 75 -19.83 6.16 -31.61
CA THR A 75 -19.06 4.99 -32.06
C THR A 75 -17.68 4.92 -31.38
N GLY A 76 -17.38 3.78 -30.76
CA GLY A 76 -16.12 3.53 -30.06
C GLY A 76 -16.10 3.95 -28.58
N GLU A 77 -17.09 4.72 -28.12
CA GLU A 77 -17.21 5.12 -26.72
C GLU A 77 -18.02 4.10 -25.90
N TYR A 78 -17.83 4.13 -24.59
CA TYR A 78 -18.67 3.42 -23.62
C TYR A 78 -19.02 4.35 -22.46
N SER A 79 -20.29 4.35 -22.07
CA SER A 79 -20.81 5.23 -21.03
C SER A 79 -20.76 4.59 -19.65
N SER A 80 -20.92 5.41 -18.62
CA SER A 80 -21.00 4.97 -17.23
C SER A 80 -22.20 4.04 -16.99
N LEU A 81 -23.30 4.24 -17.72
CA LEU A 81 -24.44 3.32 -17.72
C LEU A 81 -24.05 1.91 -18.20
N LEU A 82 -23.27 1.79 -19.28
CA LEU A 82 -22.83 0.49 -19.79
C LEU A 82 -21.90 -0.24 -18.81
N LEU A 83 -21.03 0.50 -18.11
CA LEU A 83 -20.24 -0.06 -17.01
C LEU A 83 -21.14 -0.59 -15.90
N LYS A 84 -22.14 0.19 -15.47
CA LYS A 84 -23.05 -0.21 -14.40
C LYS A 84 -23.85 -1.45 -14.76
N LEU A 85 -24.40 -1.52 -15.98
CA LEU A 85 -25.14 -2.68 -16.48
C LEU A 85 -24.25 -3.94 -16.53
N SER A 86 -22.94 -3.75 -16.72
CA SER A 86 -21.93 -4.82 -16.66
C SER A 86 -21.43 -5.12 -15.24
N LYS A 87 -22.09 -4.59 -14.20
CA LYS A 87 -21.75 -4.75 -12.78
C LYS A 87 -20.36 -4.20 -12.38
N ILE A 88 -19.87 -3.24 -13.14
CA ILE A 88 -18.61 -2.53 -12.87
C ILE A 88 -18.93 -1.25 -12.10
N ASN A 89 -18.31 -1.05 -10.95
CA ASN A 89 -18.65 0.02 -10.02
C ASN A 89 -17.60 1.15 -9.97
N TYR A 90 -16.56 1.09 -10.79
CA TYR A 90 -15.48 2.09 -10.81
C TYR A 90 -15.10 2.48 -12.23
N SER A 91 -14.64 3.72 -12.40
CA SER A 91 -13.97 4.15 -13.63
C SER A 91 -12.89 5.19 -13.35
N ILE A 92 -11.72 5.02 -13.95
CA ILE A 92 -10.69 6.05 -14.01
C ILE A 92 -11.13 7.15 -14.97
N VAL A 93 -10.94 8.41 -14.57
CA VAL A 93 -11.20 9.60 -15.39
C VAL A 93 -10.05 10.59 -15.21
N GLY A 94 -9.57 11.17 -16.32
CA GLY A 94 -8.53 12.20 -16.26
C GLY A 94 -7.13 11.71 -15.96
N HIS A 95 -6.84 10.41 -16.18
CA HIS A 95 -5.48 9.89 -16.10
C HIS A 95 -4.52 10.75 -16.96
N SER A 96 -3.31 11.00 -16.48
CA SER A 96 -2.31 11.83 -17.13
C SER A 96 -2.11 11.54 -18.63
N GLU A 97 -2.10 10.26 -19.03
CA GLU A 97 -2.02 9.86 -20.45
C GLU A 97 -3.22 10.35 -21.27
N ARG A 98 -4.43 10.37 -20.69
CA ARG A 98 -5.63 10.88 -21.36
C ARG A 98 -5.61 12.40 -21.50
N ARG A 99 -5.16 13.10 -20.46
CA ARG A 99 -4.97 14.56 -20.51
C ARG A 99 -3.92 14.93 -21.58
N ASN A 100 -2.80 14.22 -21.63
CA ASN A 100 -1.69 14.55 -22.53
C ASN A 100 -1.91 14.11 -23.98
N LEU A 101 -2.38 12.87 -24.20
CA LEU A 101 -2.51 12.30 -25.55
C LEU A 101 -3.85 12.61 -26.20
N PHE A 102 -4.92 12.73 -25.40
CA PHE A 102 -6.29 12.92 -25.87
C PHE A 102 -6.87 14.28 -25.48
N GLN A 103 -6.07 15.16 -24.88
CA GLN A 103 -6.42 16.55 -24.57
C GLN A 103 -7.67 16.69 -23.69
N GLU A 104 -7.84 15.78 -22.73
CA GLU A 104 -8.99 15.83 -21.82
C GLU A 104 -8.84 16.96 -20.78
N SER A 105 -9.71 17.95 -20.85
CA SER A 105 -9.73 19.10 -19.94
C SER A 105 -10.36 18.76 -18.58
N SER A 106 -10.09 19.58 -17.55
CA SER A 106 -10.70 19.40 -16.23
C SER A 106 -12.23 19.42 -16.26
N GLU A 107 -12.83 20.28 -17.09
CA GLU A 107 -14.29 20.37 -17.26
C GLU A 107 -14.87 19.09 -17.87
N LEU A 108 -14.18 18.51 -18.85
CA LEU A 108 -14.55 17.22 -19.43
C LEU A 108 -14.47 16.11 -18.38
N ILE A 109 -13.44 16.13 -17.52
CA ILE A 109 -13.29 15.16 -16.43
C ILE A 109 -14.41 15.31 -15.41
N ARG A 110 -14.81 16.54 -15.05
CA ARG A 110 -15.97 16.80 -14.20
C ARG A 110 -17.24 16.20 -14.80
N GLN A 111 -17.50 16.45 -16.08
CA GLN A 111 -18.67 15.88 -16.77
C GLN A 111 -18.68 14.34 -16.73
N LYS A 112 -17.53 13.71 -17.00
CA LYS A 112 -17.39 12.24 -16.89
C LYS A 112 -17.62 11.75 -15.46
N ALA A 113 -17.08 12.44 -14.45
CA ALA A 113 -17.24 12.09 -13.05
C ALA A 113 -18.72 12.19 -12.61
N GLU A 114 -19.43 13.24 -13.00
CA GLU A 114 -20.86 13.39 -12.75
C GLU A 114 -21.69 12.28 -13.41
N ASN A 115 -21.35 11.90 -14.65
CA ASN A 115 -22.00 10.78 -15.32
C ASN A 115 -21.76 9.45 -14.61
N CYS A 116 -20.55 9.23 -14.10
CA CYS A 116 -20.24 8.08 -13.26
C CYS A 116 -21.16 8.04 -12.03
N LEU A 117 -21.22 9.14 -11.28
CA LEU A 117 -22.03 9.22 -10.06
C LEU A 117 -23.52 9.02 -10.33
N LYS A 118 -24.07 9.62 -11.39
CA LYS A 118 -25.47 9.43 -11.83
C LYS A 118 -25.78 7.96 -12.14
N ALA A 119 -24.81 7.23 -12.69
CA ALA A 119 -24.94 5.79 -12.99
C ALA A 119 -24.54 4.89 -11.81
N GLN A 120 -24.25 5.43 -10.62
CA GLN A 120 -23.75 4.68 -9.45
C GLN A 120 -22.44 3.93 -9.74
N VAL A 121 -21.54 4.59 -10.48
CA VAL A 121 -20.15 4.21 -10.70
C VAL A 121 -19.29 5.24 -9.95
N THR A 122 -18.35 4.78 -9.14
CA THR A 122 -17.43 5.64 -8.38
C THR A 122 -16.30 6.12 -9.30
N PRO A 123 -16.17 7.43 -9.57
CA PRO A 123 -15.07 7.95 -10.38
C PRO A 123 -13.76 7.94 -9.59
N ILE A 124 -12.67 7.56 -10.25
CA ILE A 124 -11.29 7.75 -9.81
C ILE A 124 -10.73 8.91 -10.63
N ILE A 125 -10.73 10.11 -10.04
CA ILE A 125 -10.34 11.36 -10.69
C ILE A 125 -8.84 11.53 -10.53
N CYS A 126 -8.11 11.53 -11.64
CA CYS A 126 -6.67 11.76 -11.60
C CYS A 126 -6.32 13.24 -11.80
N ILE A 127 -5.38 13.71 -10.98
CA ILE A 127 -4.79 15.05 -11.00
C ILE A 127 -3.28 14.95 -10.89
N GLY A 128 -2.54 15.90 -11.45
CA GLY A 128 -1.09 15.81 -11.50
C GLY A 128 -0.44 16.97 -12.24
N GLU A 129 0.72 17.41 -11.74
CA GLU A 129 1.52 18.45 -12.36
C GLU A 129 2.71 17.89 -13.15
N ASP A 130 3.12 18.61 -14.19
CA ASP A 130 4.34 18.33 -14.93
C ASP A 130 5.60 18.92 -14.27
N LEU A 131 6.77 18.61 -14.84
CA LEU A 131 8.04 19.06 -14.28
C LEU A 131 8.21 20.58 -14.37
N ALA A 132 7.66 21.23 -15.40
CA ALA A 132 7.75 22.68 -15.58
C ALA A 132 6.97 23.41 -14.48
N THR A 133 5.74 22.99 -14.23
CA THR A 133 4.88 23.52 -13.16
C THR A 133 5.51 23.30 -11.78
N ARG A 134 6.13 22.13 -11.57
CA ARG A 134 6.89 21.81 -10.35
C ARG A 134 8.06 22.76 -10.13
N LYS A 135 8.92 22.93 -11.14
CA LYS A 135 10.12 23.78 -11.07
C LYS A 135 9.80 25.26 -10.84
N ASN A 136 8.65 25.72 -11.32
CA ASN A 136 8.18 27.08 -11.13
C ASN A 136 7.50 27.31 -9.75
N ASN A 137 7.50 26.31 -8.85
CA ASN A 137 6.87 26.35 -7.53
C ASN A 137 5.36 26.69 -7.52
N ASN A 138 4.68 26.57 -8.66
CA ASN A 138 3.24 26.84 -8.80
C ASN A 138 2.37 25.58 -8.69
N TYR A 139 2.97 24.44 -8.38
CA TYR A 139 2.31 23.13 -8.41
C TYR A 139 1.12 23.01 -7.45
N LYS A 140 1.16 23.63 -6.27
CA LYS A 140 0.03 23.59 -5.32
C LYS A 140 -1.21 24.26 -5.92
N ASN A 141 -1.06 25.48 -6.42
CA ASN A 141 -2.16 26.22 -7.04
C ASN A 141 -2.67 25.52 -8.29
N PHE A 142 -1.76 24.97 -9.10
CA PHE A 142 -2.13 24.18 -10.27
C PHE A 142 -2.98 22.96 -9.89
N LEU A 143 -2.53 22.18 -8.90
CA LEU A 143 -3.24 20.98 -8.44
C LEU A 143 -4.60 21.32 -7.84
N LEU A 144 -4.69 22.37 -7.02
CA LEU A 144 -5.95 22.82 -6.44
C LEU A 144 -6.93 23.28 -7.51
N LYS A 145 -6.46 24.05 -8.50
CA LYS A 145 -7.29 24.49 -9.63
C LYS A 145 -7.76 23.30 -10.48
N GLN A 146 -6.85 22.39 -10.83
CA GLN A 146 -7.21 21.20 -11.61
C GLN A 146 -8.21 20.33 -10.85
N LEU A 147 -8.05 20.20 -9.53
CA LEU A 147 -8.97 19.47 -8.67
C LEU A 147 -10.35 20.17 -8.63
N GLU A 148 -10.40 21.46 -8.32
CA GLU A 148 -11.61 22.28 -8.32
C GLU A 148 -12.41 22.12 -9.62
N GLU A 149 -11.75 22.27 -10.76
CA GLU A 149 -12.38 22.20 -12.07
C GLU A 149 -12.81 20.78 -12.45
N SER A 150 -12.18 19.73 -11.88
CA SER A 150 -12.48 18.32 -12.18
C SER A 150 -13.50 17.69 -11.21
N LEU A 151 -13.75 18.31 -10.05
CA LEU A 151 -14.62 17.73 -9.02
C LEU A 151 -16.11 17.87 -9.40
N PRO A 152 -16.92 16.81 -9.19
CA PRO A 152 -18.38 16.91 -9.29
C PRO A 152 -18.96 17.68 -8.09
N GLU A 153 -20.26 17.98 -8.11
CA GLU A 153 -20.90 18.71 -6.99
C GLU A 153 -21.08 17.85 -5.72
N VAL A 154 -21.61 16.63 -5.84
CA VAL A 154 -21.86 15.73 -4.69
C VAL A 154 -21.65 14.26 -5.08
N GLY A 155 -20.86 13.50 -4.32
CA GLY A 155 -20.76 12.05 -4.51
C GLY A 155 -19.70 11.33 -3.68
N SER A 156 -19.60 10.00 -3.82
CA SER A 156 -18.44 9.23 -3.33
C SER A 156 -17.43 9.10 -4.47
N LEU A 157 -16.16 9.42 -4.22
CA LEU A 157 -15.14 9.42 -5.25
C LEU A 157 -13.76 9.07 -4.71
N ILE A 158 -12.85 8.74 -5.62
CA ILE A 158 -11.44 8.55 -5.34
C ILE A 158 -10.68 9.63 -6.09
N VAL A 159 -9.72 10.30 -5.45
CA VAL A 159 -8.78 11.20 -6.12
C VAL A 159 -7.42 10.51 -6.19
N ALA A 160 -6.83 10.44 -7.37
CA ALA A 160 -5.49 9.90 -7.59
C ALA A 160 -4.51 11.03 -7.89
N TYR A 161 -3.56 11.27 -7.00
CA TYR A 161 -2.48 12.23 -7.24
C TYR A 161 -1.34 11.57 -8.04
N GLU A 162 -1.11 12.07 -9.25
CA GLU A 162 -0.13 11.60 -10.21
C GLU A 162 0.99 12.64 -10.36
N PRO A 163 2.14 12.54 -9.67
CA PRO A 163 3.28 13.41 -9.96
C PRO A 163 3.83 13.07 -11.36
N ILE A 164 3.33 13.73 -12.42
CA ILE A 164 3.60 13.37 -13.83
C ILE A 164 5.11 13.39 -14.10
N TRP A 165 5.83 14.32 -13.48
CA TRP A 165 7.29 14.42 -13.54
C TRP A 165 8.07 13.21 -12.99
N ALA A 166 7.42 12.37 -12.18
CA ALA A 166 8.00 11.16 -11.57
C ALA A 166 7.52 9.85 -12.25
N ILE A 167 6.54 9.90 -13.15
CA ILE A 167 6.00 8.71 -13.80
C ILE A 167 6.98 8.21 -14.86
N GLY A 168 7.46 6.97 -14.71
CA GLY A 168 8.34 6.30 -15.69
C GLY A 168 9.77 6.84 -15.73
N THR A 169 10.12 7.83 -14.89
CA THR A 169 11.45 8.45 -14.87
C THR A 169 12.41 7.80 -13.86
N GLY A 170 11.89 6.94 -12.97
CA GLY A 170 12.64 6.38 -11.85
C GLY A 170 12.86 7.38 -10.69
N ILE A 171 12.45 8.63 -10.87
CA ILE A 171 12.47 9.65 -9.83
C ILE A 171 11.30 9.37 -8.88
N ILE A 172 11.59 9.32 -7.58
CA ILE A 172 10.58 9.10 -6.55
C ILE A 172 10.46 10.39 -5.74
N PRO A 173 9.25 10.96 -5.58
CA PRO A 173 9.05 12.12 -4.72
C PRO A 173 9.56 11.86 -3.30
N ARG A 174 10.16 12.87 -2.67
CA ARG A 174 10.59 12.74 -1.28
C ARG A 174 9.36 12.61 -0.38
N LYS A 175 9.59 12.02 0.80
CA LYS A 175 8.54 11.82 1.81
C LYS A 175 7.84 13.13 2.16
N GLU A 176 8.61 14.19 2.36
CA GLU A 176 8.13 15.51 2.76
C GLU A 176 7.26 16.13 1.67
N GLU A 177 7.62 15.92 0.40
CA GLU A 177 6.85 16.40 -0.75
C GLU A 177 5.49 15.70 -0.86
N LEU A 178 5.44 14.39 -0.58
CA LEU A 178 4.17 13.66 -0.55
C LEU A 178 3.29 14.12 0.61
N ILE A 179 3.86 14.28 1.81
CA ILE A 179 3.10 14.77 2.97
C ILE A 179 2.47 16.13 2.65
N GLU A 180 3.27 17.06 2.14
CA GLU A 180 2.82 18.41 1.80
C GLU A 180 1.67 18.40 0.78
N ILE A 181 1.78 17.63 -0.31
CA ILE A 181 0.73 17.56 -1.32
C ILE A 181 -0.54 16.91 -0.74
N PHE A 182 -0.42 15.77 -0.06
CA PHE A 182 -1.58 15.08 0.47
C PHE A 182 -2.29 15.88 1.57
N GLU A 183 -1.56 16.65 2.38
CA GLU A 183 -2.16 17.58 3.35
C GLU A 183 -2.97 18.68 2.66
N VAL A 184 -2.40 19.32 1.64
CA VAL A 184 -3.08 20.37 0.87
C VAL A 184 -4.35 19.85 0.18
N LEU A 185 -4.25 18.70 -0.49
CA LEU A 185 -5.38 18.09 -1.17
C LEU A 185 -6.47 17.65 -0.18
N ASN A 186 -6.10 17.01 0.94
CA ASN A 186 -7.07 16.64 1.97
C ASN A 186 -7.75 17.84 2.60
N TYR A 187 -7.00 18.91 2.87
CA TYR A 187 -7.56 20.14 3.40
C TYR A 187 -8.62 20.70 2.45
N TYR A 188 -8.28 20.83 1.17
CA TYR A 188 -9.21 21.32 0.15
C TYR A 188 -10.46 20.44 0.03
N LEU A 189 -10.28 19.12 -0.06
CA LEU A 189 -11.37 18.15 -0.18
C LEU A 189 -12.33 18.15 1.02
N LYS A 190 -11.82 18.42 2.23
CA LYS A 190 -12.67 18.58 3.42
C LYS A 190 -13.49 19.87 3.40
N GLN A 191 -12.97 20.93 2.77
CA GLN A 191 -13.66 22.22 2.67
C GLN A 191 -14.67 22.27 1.53
N SER A 192 -14.44 21.53 0.44
CA SER A 192 -15.26 21.63 -0.77
C SER A 192 -16.70 21.15 -0.59
N GLN A 193 -17.03 20.43 0.50
CA GLN A 193 -18.35 19.82 0.76
C GLN A 193 -18.83 18.87 -0.35
N VAL A 194 -17.95 18.57 -1.33
CA VAL A 194 -18.26 17.81 -2.55
C VAL A 194 -18.61 16.34 -2.26
N ALA A 195 -18.25 15.80 -1.11
CA ALA A 195 -18.34 14.35 -0.93
C ALA A 195 -18.55 13.89 0.50
N ASN A 196 -19.47 12.95 0.63
CA ASN A 196 -19.71 12.22 1.87
C ASN A 196 -18.57 11.25 2.20
N ASN A 197 -17.84 10.78 1.18
CA ASN A 197 -16.71 9.86 1.34
C ASN A 197 -15.71 10.04 0.19
N ILE A 198 -14.48 10.47 0.52
CA ILE A 198 -13.38 10.62 -0.44
C ILE A 198 -12.22 9.75 0.01
N SER A 199 -11.64 9.01 -0.92
CA SER A 199 -10.32 8.41 -0.74
C SER A 199 -9.28 9.14 -1.58
N LEU A 200 -8.13 9.44 -0.99
CA LEU A 200 -7.00 10.04 -1.70
C LEU A 200 -5.88 9.00 -1.86
N VAL A 201 -5.52 8.69 -3.10
CA VAL A 201 -4.52 7.67 -3.44
C VAL A 201 -3.33 8.27 -4.18
N TYR A 202 -2.16 7.64 -4.01
CA TYR A 202 -0.95 7.99 -4.75
C TYR A 202 -0.85 7.21 -6.06
N GLY A 203 -0.83 7.92 -7.19
CA GLY A 203 -0.77 7.36 -8.54
C GLY A 203 0.57 7.49 -9.25
N GLY A 204 1.67 7.74 -8.53
CA GLY A 204 3.01 7.79 -9.12
C GLY A 204 3.67 6.42 -9.28
N SER A 205 5.00 6.40 -9.40
CA SER A 205 5.76 5.15 -9.51
C SER A 205 5.75 4.38 -8.18
N VAL A 206 5.01 3.26 -8.13
CA VAL A 206 4.90 2.39 -6.96
C VAL A 206 5.55 1.04 -7.23
N ASN A 207 6.40 0.59 -6.31
CA ASN A 207 7.08 -0.70 -6.35
C ASN A 207 7.22 -1.26 -4.91
N LEU A 208 7.83 -2.44 -4.77
CA LEU A 208 7.98 -3.09 -3.47
C LEU A 208 8.89 -2.31 -2.51
N ASP A 209 9.82 -1.51 -3.04
CA ASP A 209 10.77 -0.74 -2.22
C ASP A 209 10.16 0.50 -1.57
N ASN A 210 9.08 1.04 -2.16
CA ASN A 210 8.48 2.30 -1.74
C ASN A 210 7.03 2.20 -1.25
N ILE A 211 6.27 1.17 -1.62
CA ILE A 211 4.85 1.06 -1.30
C ILE A 211 4.57 1.14 0.21
N GLU A 212 5.42 0.48 1.01
CA GLU A 212 5.36 0.53 2.47
C GLU A 212 5.45 1.96 3.00
N LYS A 213 6.45 2.71 2.50
CA LYS A 213 6.72 4.07 2.95
C LYS A 213 5.56 4.99 2.61
N ILE A 214 4.99 4.83 1.41
CA ILE A 214 3.84 5.58 0.92
C ILE A 214 2.58 5.25 1.74
N LEU A 215 2.24 3.97 1.89
CA LEU A 215 1.02 3.54 2.60
C LEU A 215 1.06 3.84 4.12
N ASN A 216 2.25 4.09 4.68
CA ASN A 216 2.42 4.51 6.07
C ASN A 216 2.35 6.04 6.25
N LEU A 217 2.27 6.84 5.18
CA LEU A 217 2.06 8.28 5.31
C LEU A 217 0.63 8.58 5.77
N GLN A 218 0.48 9.69 6.50
CA GLN A 218 -0.83 10.17 6.92
C GLN A 218 -1.61 10.67 5.70
N ASN A 219 -2.94 10.54 5.78
CA ASN A 219 -3.88 11.02 4.78
C ASN A 219 -3.73 10.41 3.36
N ILE A 220 -3.02 9.28 3.24
CA ILE A 220 -2.96 8.44 2.02
C ILE A 220 -3.80 7.19 2.25
N ASP A 221 -4.87 7.01 1.47
CA ASP A 221 -5.80 5.89 1.60
C ASP A 221 -5.39 4.67 0.77
N GLY A 222 -4.50 4.89 -0.21
CA GLY A 222 -4.11 3.84 -1.13
C GLY A 222 -3.09 4.26 -2.18
N VAL A 223 -2.90 3.37 -3.15
CA VAL A 223 -2.03 3.57 -4.30
C VAL A 223 -2.72 3.14 -5.59
N MET A 224 -2.40 3.82 -6.69
CA MET A 224 -2.70 3.38 -8.05
C MET A 224 -1.39 2.99 -8.73
N VAL A 225 -1.28 1.72 -9.11
CA VAL A 225 -0.06 1.08 -9.57
C VAL A 225 -0.18 0.78 -11.06
N GLY A 226 0.79 1.27 -11.85
CA GLY A 226 0.89 1.01 -13.28
C GLY A 226 1.69 -0.26 -13.57
N LYS A 227 2.90 -0.12 -14.15
CA LYS A 227 3.74 -1.23 -14.63
C LYS A 227 3.97 -2.36 -13.62
N SER A 228 4.21 -2.03 -12.34
CA SER A 228 4.44 -3.03 -11.30
C SER A 228 3.21 -3.90 -11.00
N SER A 229 2.00 -3.47 -11.41
CA SER A 229 0.78 -4.26 -11.24
C SER A 229 0.61 -5.38 -12.28
N LEU A 230 1.45 -5.36 -13.34
CA LEU A 230 1.49 -6.39 -14.38
C LEU A 230 2.27 -7.63 -13.94
N ASP A 231 3.04 -7.53 -12.85
CA ASP A 231 3.72 -8.66 -12.23
C ASP A 231 2.86 -9.22 -11.10
N TYR A 232 2.42 -10.46 -11.25
CA TYR A 232 1.57 -11.14 -10.27
C TYR A 232 2.20 -11.23 -8.88
N GLN A 233 3.47 -11.59 -8.80
CA GLN A 233 4.16 -11.75 -7.52
C GLN A 233 4.31 -10.41 -6.82
N MET A 234 4.67 -9.36 -7.56
CA MET A 234 4.75 -8.01 -7.02
C MET A 234 3.38 -7.54 -6.50
N LEU A 235 2.30 -7.71 -7.29
CA LEU A 235 0.97 -7.27 -6.89
C LEU A 235 0.48 -8.00 -5.63
N VAL A 236 0.66 -9.32 -5.53
CA VAL A 236 0.28 -10.11 -4.33
C VAL A 236 1.06 -9.65 -3.10
N GLN A 237 2.35 -9.34 -3.25
CA GLN A 237 3.17 -8.82 -2.15
C GLN A 237 2.68 -7.42 -1.70
N MET A 238 2.34 -6.54 -2.64
CA MET A 238 1.73 -5.23 -2.35
C MET A 238 0.40 -5.37 -1.58
N LEU A 239 -0.44 -6.33 -1.98
CA LEU A 239 -1.72 -6.62 -1.34
C LEU A 239 -1.56 -7.23 0.07
N SER A 240 -0.45 -7.93 0.32
CA SER A 240 -0.16 -8.65 1.56
C SER A 240 0.81 -7.90 2.50
N TYR A 241 1.19 -6.67 2.17
CA TYR A 241 2.27 -5.91 2.80
C TYR A 241 2.26 -5.90 4.35
N LYS A 242 1.09 -5.78 5.02
CA LYS A 242 1.01 -5.83 6.50
C LYS A 242 0.80 -7.23 7.08
N LYS A 243 0.32 -8.21 6.29
CA LYS A 243 0.07 -9.58 6.76
C LYS A 243 1.37 -10.25 7.20
N MET A 244 2.45 -10.08 6.43
CA MET A 244 3.75 -10.67 6.76
C MET A 244 4.36 -10.12 8.05
N MET A 245 4.38 -8.79 8.22
CA MET A 245 4.91 -8.16 9.45
C MET A 245 4.10 -8.54 10.69
N ASN A 246 2.77 -8.58 10.58
CA ASN A 246 1.92 -8.95 11.71
C ASN A 246 2.09 -10.42 12.11
N ILE A 247 2.24 -11.32 11.14
CA ILE A 247 2.53 -12.74 11.41
C ILE A 247 3.89 -12.87 12.11
N LEU A 248 4.93 -12.21 11.60
CA LEU A 248 6.26 -12.26 12.20
C LEU A 248 6.25 -11.71 13.64
N LEU A 249 5.55 -10.59 13.88
CA LEU A 249 5.41 -10.00 15.21
C LEU A 249 4.61 -10.91 16.15
N PHE A 250 3.51 -11.50 15.67
CA PHE A 250 2.71 -12.44 16.45
C PHE A 250 3.53 -13.68 16.84
N VAL A 251 4.24 -14.29 15.89
CA VAL A 251 5.16 -15.41 16.13
C VAL A 251 6.23 -15.00 17.14
N HIS A 252 6.78 -13.79 17.03
CA HIS A 252 7.79 -13.27 17.97
C HIS A 252 7.24 -13.16 19.41
N ILE A 253 6.03 -12.59 19.56
CA ILE A 253 5.36 -12.47 20.86
C ILE A 253 5.06 -13.86 21.45
N VAL A 254 4.57 -14.81 20.65
CA VAL A 254 4.30 -16.18 21.10
C VAL A 254 5.58 -16.87 21.57
N ILE A 255 6.68 -16.78 20.80
CA ILE A 255 7.98 -17.35 21.20
C ILE A 255 8.47 -16.69 22.50
N ALA A 256 8.33 -15.37 22.66
CA ALA A 256 8.71 -14.66 23.87
C ALA A 256 7.94 -15.15 25.11
N ILE A 257 6.63 -15.34 24.98
CA ILE A 257 5.78 -15.86 26.06
C ILE A 257 6.19 -17.30 26.42
N LEU A 258 6.39 -18.16 25.43
CA LEU A 258 6.84 -19.54 25.65
C LEU A 258 8.20 -19.58 26.36
N LEU A 259 9.14 -18.70 25.96
CA LEU A 259 10.42 -18.56 26.64
C LEU A 259 10.27 -18.19 28.11
N ILE A 260 9.45 -17.18 28.42
CA ILE A 260 9.18 -16.77 29.80
C ILE A 260 8.61 -17.94 30.60
N ILE A 261 7.64 -18.67 30.05
CA ILE A 261 7.03 -19.84 30.72
C ILE A 261 8.08 -20.90 31.02
N VAL A 262 8.89 -21.29 30.03
CA VAL A 262 9.91 -22.34 30.20
C VAL A 262 10.97 -21.90 31.21
N ILE A 263 11.40 -20.64 31.21
CA ILE A 263 12.35 -20.10 32.20
C ILE A 263 11.74 -20.10 33.62
N LEU A 264 10.48 -19.70 33.78
CA LEU A 264 9.80 -19.74 35.07
C LEU A 264 9.62 -21.17 35.59
N MET A 265 9.39 -22.15 34.71
CA MET A 265 9.34 -23.57 35.06
C MET A 265 10.70 -24.12 35.50
N GLN A 266 11.80 -23.65 34.90
CA GLN A 266 13.15 -24.04 35.35
C GLN A 266 13.44 -23.55 36.78
N LYS A 267 12.99 -22.33 37.12
CA LYS A 267 13.16 -21.76 38.48
C LYS A 267 12.39 -22.54 39.55
N THR A 268 11.25 -23.15 39.20
CA THR A 268 10.48 -24.01 40.11
C THR A 268 11.01 -25.45 40.15
N GLY A 269 11.61 -25.94 39.06
CA GLY A 269 12.22 -27.27 38.98
C GLY A 269 13.59 -27.40 39.68
N SER A 270 14.38 -26.32 39.78
CA SER A 270 15.68 -26.34 40.49
C SER A 270 15.53 -26.37 42.01
N ASP A 271 14.50 -25.71 42.53
CA ASP A 271 14.29 -25.55 43.97
C ASP A 271 13.25 -26.53 44.55
N GLY A 272 12.33 -27.05 43.72
CA GLY A 272 11.22 -27.88 44.19
C GLY A 272 11.44 -29.40 44.12
N LEU A 273 12.31 -29.89 43.24
CA LEU A 273 12.46 -31.34 43.02
C LEU A 273 13.55 -32.00 43.89
N SER A 274 14.35 -31.19 44.59
CA SER A 274 15.29 -31.64 45.63
C SER A 274 14.63 -31.76 47.01
N GLY A 275 13.41 -31.24 47.20
CA GLY A 275 12.76 -31.13 48.51
C GLY A 275 11.60 -32.10 48.79
N ILE A 276 11.05 -32.82 47.81
CA ILE A 276 9.81 -33.62 47.99
C ILE A 276 10.06 -35.14 47.96
N GLY A 277 11.31 -35.59 47.96
CA GLY A 277 11.65 -37.00 47.83
C GLY A 277 12.60 -37.51 48.92
N GLY A 278 12.19 -37.41 50.19
CA GLY A 278 12.88 -38.05 51.32
C GLY A 278 12.74 -39.59 51.30
N GLY A 279 13.11 -40.23 50.20
CA GLY A 279 13.05 -41.68 50.02
C GLY A 279 14.06 -42.17 49.00
N ASN A 280 14.95 -43.06 49.44
CA ASN A 280 15.96 -43.78 48.66
C ASN A 280 15.38 -44.50 47.44
N GLY A 281 15.20 -43.78 46.33
CA GLY A 281 14.80 -44.34 45.05
C GLY A 281 15.59 -43.68 43.92
N THR A 282 16.59 -44.41 43.41
CA THR A 282 17.39 -44.04 42.23
C THR A 282 16.55 -43.70 40.97
N MET A 283 15.25 -44.00 40.98
CA MET A 283 14.28 -43.63 39.92
C MET A 283 13.80 -42.16 39.96
N GLY A 284 13.68 -41.52 41.13
CA GLY A 284 13.17 -40.13 41.23
C GLY A 284 14.16 -39.07 40.77
N VAL A 285 15.47 -39.31 41.01
CA VAL A 285 16.57 -38.43 40.60
C VAL A 285 16.81 -38.46 39.08
N VAL A 286 16.54 -39.59 38.43
CA VAL A 286 16.71 -39.75 36.97
C VAL A 286 15.59 -39.06 36.19
N ALA A 287 14.35 -39.12 36.70
CA ALA A 287 13.23 -38.37 36.13
C ALA A 287 13.47 -36.85 36.19
N GLY A 288 13.95 -36.35 37.35
CA GLY A 288 14.28 -34.93 37.52
C GLY A 288 15.38 -34.41 36.60
N ARG A 289 16.49 -35.16 36.47
CA ARG A 289 17.58 -34.78 35.54
C ARG A 289 17.14 -34.79 34.08
N THR A 290 16.26 -35.73 33.70
CA THR A 290 15.73 -35.81 32.33
C THR A 290 14.83 -34.62 32.02
N VAL A 291 13.96 -34.21 32.96
CA VAL A 291 13.09 -33.04 32.82
C VAL A 291 13.89 -31.73 32.76
N VAL A 292 14.90 -31.57 33.62
CA VAL A 292 15.79 -30.39 33.60
C VAL A 292 16.55 -30.31 32.27
N ASN A 293 17.09 -31.42 31.78
CA ASN A 293 17.78 -31.46 30.49
C ASN A 293 16.84 -31.18 29.31
N PHE A 294 15.58 -31.63 29.38
CA PHE A 294 14.56 -31.33 28.37
C PHE A 294 14.21 -29.84 28.36
N LEU A 295 13.89 -29.26 29.53
CA LEU A 295 13.57 -27.83 29.66
C LEU A 295 14.74 -26.95 29.19
N THR A 296 15.98 -27.31 29.52
CA THR A 296 17.17 -26.57 29.07
C THR A 296 17.31 -26.61 27.54
N LYS A 297 17.14 -27.78 26.91
CA LYS A 297 17.16 -27.90 25.44
C LYS A 297 16.03 -27.10 24.79
N THR A 298 14.82 -27.15 25.35
CA THR A 298 13.68 -26.38 24.85
C THR A 298 13.92 -24.88 24.96
N THR A 299 14.50 -24.38 26.06
CA THR A 299 14.89 -22.97 26.19
C THR A 299 15.91 -22.57 25.13
N VAL A 300 16.93 -23.39 24.88
CA VAL A 300 17.93 -23.10 23.84
C VAL A 300 17.28 -22.99 22.46
N VAL A 301 16.41 -23.94 22.08
CA VAL A 301 15.72 -23.92 20.79
C VAL A 301 14.82 -22.68 20.66
N LEU A 302 14.00 -22.39 21.67
CA LEU A 302 13.13 -21.21 21.64
C LEU A 302 13.92 -19.90 21.61
N ALA A 303 15.06 -19.82 22.32
CA ALA A 303 15.91 -18.64 22.35
C ALA A 303 16.58 -18.42 20.99
N THR A 304 17.04 -19.50 20.34
CA THR A 304 17.56 -19.43 18.98
C THR A 304 16.49 -18.95 17.99
N LEU A 305 15.28 -19.51 18.04
CA LEU A 305 14.16 -19.07 17.19
C LEU A 305 13.77 -17.61 17.45
N PHE A 306 13.77 -17.18 18.72
CA PHE A 306 13.53 -15.80 19.10
C PHE A 306 14.55 -14.85 18.49
N ILE A 307 15.84 -15.17 18.61
CA ILE A 307 16.94 -14.37 18.06
C ILE A 307 16.86 -14.31 16.54
N ILE A 308 16.66 -15.43 15.85
CA ILE A 308 16.52 -15.46 14.39
C ILE A 308 15.34 -14.58 13.97
N ASN A 309 14.17 -14.74 14.58
CA ASN A 309 13.00 -13.95 14.24
C ASN A 309 13.19 -12.45 14.59
N ALA A 310 13.90 -12.14 15.68
CA ALA A 310 14.27 -10.77 16.04
C ALA A 310 15.19 -10.15 14.99
N ILE A 311 16.18 -10.89 14.48
CA ILE A 311 17.09 -10.43 13.43
C ILE A 311 16.33 -10.21 12.12
N ILE A 312 15.40 -11.11 11.76
CA ILE A 312 14.55 -10.96 10.58
C ILE A 312 13.68 -9.70 10.71
N LEU A 313 13.00 -9.52 11.85
CA LEU A 313 12.19 -8.33 12.14
C LEU A 313 13.04 -7.06 12.13
N ALA A 314 14.24 -7.08 12.71
CA ALA A 314 15.17 -5.97 12.73
C ALA A 314 15.67 -5.61 11.33
N ASN A 315 15.98 -6.59 10.48
CA ASN A 315 16.40 -6.36 9.10
C ASN A 315 15.27 -5.80 8.24
N LEU A 316 14.05 -6.35 8.37
CA LEU A 316 12.86 -5.83 7.71
C LEU A 316 12.55 -4.40 8.19
N SER A 317 12.68 -4.13 9.49
CA SER A 317 12.48 -2.79 10.06
C SER A 317 13.64 -1.81 9.79
N SER A 318 14.86 -2.28 9.56
CA SER A 318 16.02 -1.42 9.24
C SER A 318 15.95 -0.95 7.78
N LYS A 319 15.59 -1.86 6.86
CA LYS A 319 15.23 -1.50 5.48
C LYS A 319 14.05 -0.50 5.42
N ARG A 320 13.20 -0.50 6.45
CA ARG A 320 12.09 0.45 6.64
C ARG A 320 12.54 1.88 6.99
N ASN A 321 13.73 2.07 7.58
CA ASN A 321 14.19 3.35 8.12
C ASN A 321 15.67 3.68 7.81
N PRO A 322 16.07 3.80 6.52
CA PRO A 322 17.45 4.13 6.15
C PRO A 322 17.90 5.55 6.58
N GLY A 323 16.96 6.41 6.99
CA GLY A 323 17.23 7.81 7.34
C GLY A 323 17.99 8.01 8.66
N ILE A 324 17.97 7.05 9.58
CA ILE A 324 18.72 7.16 10.84
C ILE A 324 20.19 6.84 10.61
N ILE A 325 20.49 5.82 9.79
CA ILE A 325 21.86 5.41 9.47
C ILE A 325 22.58 6.50 8.66
N LYS A 326 21.89 7.10 7.66
CA LYS A 326 22.44 8.25 6.92
C LYS A 326 22.65 9.51 7.76
N LYS A 327 21.85 9.71 8.82
CA LYS A 327 22.06 10.82 9.76
C LYS A 327 23.27 10.60 10.67
N ILE A 328 23.65 9.35 10.94
CA ILE A 328 24.83 9.02 11.73
C ILE A 328 26.09 9.18 10.87
N GLU A 329 26.07 8.71 9.61
CA GLU A 329 27.18 8.91 8.67
C GLU A 329 27.46 10.39 8.38
N GLN A 330 26.43 11.25 8.33
CA GLN A 330 26.61 12.70 8.13
C GLN A 330 27.09 13.47 9.38
N VAL A 331 27.03 12.86 10.57
CA VAL A 331 27.52 13.48 11.82
C VAL A 331 29.01 13.17 12.03
N ASP A 332 29.49 12.00 11.59
CA ASP A 332 30.92 11.64 11.68
C ASP A 332 31.80 12.39 10.66
N ASP A 333 31.25 12.83 9.51
CA ASP A 333 31.97 13.60 8.49
C ASP A 333 32.12 15.11 8.78
N LYS A 334 31.60 15.59 9.92
CA LYS A 334 31.77 16.99 10.37
C LYS A 334 32.63 17.07 11.63
N GLN A 335 33.89 16.67 11.53
CA GLN A 335 34.92 17.24 12.41
C GLN A 335 35.34 18.62 11.87
N PRO A 336 35.43 19.67 12.71
CA PRO A 336 35.86 20.98 12.26
C PRO A 336 37.38 20.95 12.02
N GLU A 337 37.81 21.12 10.76
CA GLU A 337 39.19 21.46 10.44
C GLU A 337 39.59 22.75 11.17
N SER A 338 40.48 22.61 12.14
CA SER A 338 41.14 23.72 12.80
C SER A 338 42.17 24.35 11.85
N SER A 339 41.82 25.46 11.22
CA SER A 339 42.78 26.34 10.54
C SER A 339 43.22 27.46 11.49
N LEU A 340 44.34 27.23 12.18
CA LEU A 340 45.14 28.30 12.78
C LEU A 340 45.99 28.95 11.68
N PRO A 341 46.07 30.30 11.61
CA PRO A 341 46.91 30.97 10.62
C PRO A 341 48.38 30.91 11.04
N ILE A 342 49.23 30.37 10.19
CA ILE A 342 50.69 30.44 10.35
C ILE A 342 51.15 31.78 9.75
N ALA A 343 51.72 32.63 10.60
CA ALA A 343 52.46 33.81 10.20
C ALA A 343 53.85 33.42 9.68
N LYS A 344 54.18 33.88 8.47
CA LYS A 344 55.48 34.47 8.09
C LYS A 344 55.41 35.10 6.70
#